data_AF-A0A517RG34-F1
#
_entry.id   AF-A0A517RG34-F1
#
_cell.length_a   1.000
_cell.length_b   1.000
_cell.length_c   1.000
_cell.angle_alpha   90.00
_cell.angle_beta   90.00
_cell.angle_gamma   90.00
#
_symmetry.space_group_name_H-M   'P 1'
#
loop_
_entity.id
_entity.type
_entity.pdbx_description
1 polymer ?
#
loop_
_entity_poly.entity_id
_entity_poly.type
_entity_poly.pdbx_seq_one_letter_code
_entity_poly.pdbx_strand_id
1 'polypeptide(L)'
;MSQNTPDSGSQKPETIPLQKIPEKPITPPLETAEKQKKPNPNQRLVSLDAYRGFVMLAMASGGLAIASAMRNSPEILDQYNGTQWESSWKYLWQTLSYQLSHVEWTGTAFWDLIQPSFMFMVGVSMPFSVRKRKQKGDSTLRIWGHAIFRAVLLVALGVFLSSQYSPQTNFTFANVLCQIGLGYLVVFFYVNRSFVTQLIGVITILGGYWFFFYQYMPVEDELAAVKAYLTDVKHKDAAEWSQFEGIGSAWNKHTNAAAAVDRQFLNQFPRYEEQFQDQKFWVNNGGYQTLNFIPSIATMLFGLMAGQLLISNRIEKMKVKWLLQAGLICFVISMLLDTSIWPVNIEQWEWHLVPIVKRIWSPGWAIFSAGWAFWFLAVFYWIIDVKGYKKWAFPFVVVGMNSIAMYCMAQLIRPWVQKSLKIHLTTLDQATGWSVAGSLFSTDCPYAPIAISATVLFVLWLICLWMYLQRIFIKI
;
A
#
# COMPACT_ATOMS: atom_id res chain seq x y z
N MET A 1 -64.22 78.22 57.02
CA MET A 1 -64.44 77.39 55.80
C MET A 1 -63.26 76.44 55.69
N SER A 2 -63.53 75.15 55.93
CA SER A 2 -62.83 73.91 55.51
C SER A 2 -61.31 74.01 55.24
N GLN A 3 -60.41 73.33 55.96
CA GLN A 3 -60.17 71.88 55.91
C GLN A 3 -59.07 71.48 56.91
N ASN A 4 -58.94 70.17 57.07
CA ASN A 4 -58.40 69.42 58.20
C ASN A 4 -56.86 69.32 58.32
N THR A 5 -56.48 69.10 59.57
CA THR A 5 -55.28 68.49 60.21
C THR A 5 -54.83 67.12 59.64
N PRO A 6 -53.78 66.45 60.18
CA PRO A 6 -52.50 66.88 60.78
C PRO A 6 -51.25 66.03 60.37
N ASP A 7 -50.10 66.37 60.98
CA ASP A 7 -48.78 65.72 61.05
C ASP A 7 -48.69 64.17 61.17
N SER A 8 -47.64 63.61 60.57
CA SER A 8 -46.70 62.61 61.14
C SER A 8 -45.56 62.40 60.12
N GLY A 9 -44.29 62.12 60.43
CA GLY A 9 -43.73 61.23 61.44
C GLY A 9 -42.72 60.32 60.72
N SER A 10 -41.49 60.25 61.24
CA SER A 10 -40.26 59.82 60.58
C SER A 10 -40.13 58.32 60.25
N GLN A 11 -39.34 58.04 59.21
CA GLN A 11 -39.00 56.74 58.63
C GLN A 11 -38.13 55.84 59.53
N LYS A 12 -38.43 54.53 59.52
CA LYS A 12 -37.44 53.42 59.54
C LYS A 12 -37.89 52.34 58.55
N PRO A 13 -36.99 51.64 57.85
CA PRO A 13 -37.37 50.67 56.81
C PRO A 13 -37.78 49.31 57.42
N GLU A 14 -38.96 48.80 57.01
CA GLU A 14 -39.42 47.45 57.34
C GLU A 14 -38.64 46.38 56.55
N THR A 15 -38.21 45.35 57.26
CA THR A 15 -37.66 44.10 56.70
C THR A 15 -38.77 43.21 56.16
N ILE A 16 -38.71 42.87 54.87
CA ILE A 16 -39.62 41.89 54.23
C ILE A 16 -39.16 40.45 54.58
N PRO A 17 -40.05 39.54 55.00
CA PRO A 17 -39.70 38.15 55.28
C PRO A 17 -39.50 37.32 53.99
N LEU A 18 -38.44 36.51 53.96
CA LEU A 18 -38.17 35.51 52.91
C LEU A 18 -39.25 34.43 52.91
N GLN A 19 -40.00 34.31 51.81
CA GLN A 19 -40.85 33.14 51.53
C GLN A 19 -39.97 31.89 51.30
N LYS A 20 -40.22 30.83 52.08
CA LYS A 20 -39.67 29.49 51.87
C LYS A 20 -40.23 28.92 50.56
N ILE A 21 -39.35 28.67 49.58
CA ILE A 21 -39.62 27.84 48.41
C ILE A 21 -39.63 26.37 48.88
N PRO A 22 -40.58 25.52 48.47
CA PRO A 22 -40.59 24.11 48.86
C PRO A 22 -39.39 23.37 48.25
N GLU A 23 -38.55 22.77 49.09
CA GLU A 23 -37.49 21.84 48.68
C GLU A 23 -38.12 20.60 48.02
N LYS A 24 -37.87 20.44 46.72
CA LYS A 24 -38.15 19.21 46.00
C LYS A 24 -37.02 18.21 46.32
N PRO A 25 -37.30 16.92 46.59
CA PRO A 25 -36.25 15.96 46.91
C PRO A 25 -35.27 15.84 45.74
N ILE A 26 -34.02 16.24 45.95
CA ILE A 26 -32.92 16.01 45.01
C ILE A 26 -32.58 14.52 45.10
N THR A 27 -33.27 13.70 44.32
CA THR A 27 -32.69 12.44 43.90
C THR A 27 -31.60 12.77 42.87
N PRO A 28 -30.33 12.37 43.07
CA PRO A 28 -29.34 12.52 42.03
C PRO A 28 -29.84 11.75 40.80
N PRO A 29 -29.79 12.32 39.58
CA PRO A 29 -29.90 11.49 38.41
C PRO A 29 -28.79 10.43 38.51
N LEU A 30 -29.16 9.17 38.36
CA LEU A 30 -28.21 8.09 38.06
C LEU A 30 -27.56 8.39 36.71
N GLU A 31 -26.62 9.34 36.69
CA GLU A 31 -25.70 9.58 35.58
C GLU A 31 -24.52 8.61 35.72
N THR A 32 -24.70 7.39 35.22
CA THR A 32 -23.63 6.60 34.58
C THR A 32 -24.23 5.59 33.61
N ALA A 33 -25.19 6.02 32.80
CA ALA A 33 -25.26 5.46 31.45
C ALA A 33 -24.17 6.18 30.65
N GLU A 34 -23.00 5.54 30.48
CA GLU A 34 -22.01 5.94 29.48
C GLU A 34 -22.77 6.19 28.18
N LYS A 35 -23.00 7.47 27.85
CA LYS A 35 -23.46 7.87 26.52
C LYS A 35 -22.36 7.42 25.58
N GLN A 36 -22.51 6.23 25.02
CA GLN A 36 -21.75 5.77 23.86
C GLN A 36 -21.85 6.90 22.83
N LYS A 37 -20.78 7.67 22.74
CA LYS A 37 -20.67 8.83 21.87
C LYS A 37 -20.84 8.28 20.46
N LYS A 38 -22.04 8.40 19.88
CA LYS A 38 -22.32 7.94 18.51
C LYS A 38 -21.19 8.46 17.63
N PRO A 39 -20.42 7.60 16.95
CA PRO A 39 -19.28 8.04 16.19
C PRO A 39 -19.75 9.07 15.16
N ASN A 40 -19.11 10.24 15.15
CA ASN A 40 -19.46 11.28 14.20
C ASN A 40 -19.25 10.71 12.78
N PRO A 41 -20.31 10.62 11.94
CA PRO A 41 -20.23 9.97 10.64
C PRO A 41 -19.29 10.68 9.64
N ASN A 42 -18.81 11.89 9.99
CA ASN A 42 -17.82 12.65 9.23
C ASN A 42 -16.41 12.59 9.84
N GLN A 43 -16.18 11.80 10.89
CA GLN A 43 -14.87 11.67 11.50
C GLN A 43 -13.94 10.87 10.59
N ARG A 44 -12.85 11.51 10.18
CA ARG A 44 -11.78 10.89 9.41
C ARG A 44 -11.16 9.75 10.24
N LEU A 45 -11.12 8.55 9.68
CA LEU A 45 -10.49 7.39 10.31
C LEU A 45 -8.98 7.53 10.27
N VAL A 46 -8.35 7.56 11.44
CA VAL A 46 -6.90 7.74 11.56
C VAL A 46 -6.16 6.47 11.12
N SER A 47 -6.77 5.29 11.31
CA SER A 47 -6.21 4.03 10.83
C SER A 47 -5.99 3.98 9.32
N LEU A 48 -6.85 4.61 8.53
CA LEU A 48 -6.72 4.61 7.08
C LEU A 48 -5.50 5.40 6.62
N ASP A 49 -5.26 6.55 7.24
CA ASP A 49 -4.06 7.33 6.95
C ASP A 49 -2.81 6.64 7.52
N ALA A 50 -2.88 6.04 8.71
CA ALA A 50 -1.78 5.29 9.29
C ALA A 50 -1.39 4.07 8.44
N TYR A 51 -2.35 3.25 8.00
CA TYR A 51 -2.04 2.09 7.17
C TYR A 51 -1.47 2.52 5.81
N ARG A 52 -2.08 3.51 5.14
CA ARG A 52 -1.53 4.06 3.88
C ARG A 52 -0.10 4.59 4.07
N GLY A 53 0.15 5.28 5.19
CA GLY A 53 1.44 5.84 5.54
C GLY A 53 2.50 4.80 5.88
N PHE A 54 2.11 3.72 6.56
CA PHE A 54 2.98 2.56 6.79
C PHE A 54 3.45 1.95 5.48
N VAL A 55 2.53 1.70 4.55
CA VAL A 55 2.87 1.14 3.23
C VAL A 55 3.76 2.12 2.44
N MET A 56 3.53 3.44 2.55
CA MET A 56 4.38 4.47 1.92
C MET A 56 5.78 4.55 2.51
N LEU A 57 5.91 4.48 3.83
CA LEU A 57 7.21 4.46 4.48
C LEU A 57 7.98 3.18 4.16
N ALA A 58 7.30 2.02 4.14
CA ALA A 58 7.88 0.78 3.68
C ALA A 58 8.40 0.96 2.25
N MET A 59 7.57 1.35 1.28
CA MET A 59 8.00 1.54 -0.11
C MET A 59 9.16 2.53 -0.25
N ALA A 60 9.07 3.71 0.38
CA ALA A 60 10.09 4.75 0.26
C ALA A 60 11.43 4.39 0.93
N SER A 61 11.42 3.51 1.93
CA SER A 61 12.63 3.06 2.62
C SER A 61 13.54 2.19 1.75
N GLY A 62 13.01 1.55 0.70
CA GLY A 62 13.80 0.64 -0.15
C GLY A 62 14.42 -0.55 0.61
N GLY A 63 13.81 -0.98 1.72
CA GLY A 63 14.27 -2.06 2.59
C GLY A 63 15.42 -1.62 3.49
N LEU A 64 15.61 -0.30 3.62
CA LEU A 64 16.79 0.32 4.24
C LEU A 64 18.10 -0.26 3.70
N ALA A 65 18.12 -0.71 2.43
CA ALA A 65 19.25 -1.40 1.83
C ALA A 65 19.76 -2.64 2.58
N ILE A 66 19.02 -3.23 3.52
CA ILE A 66 19.46 -4.39 4.33
C ILE A 66 19.83 -5.58 3.43
N ALA A 67 18.98 -5.93 2.47
CA ALA A 67 19.26 -7.02 1.54
C ALA A 67 20.48 -6.72 0.64
N SER A 68 20.71 -5.44 0.30
CA SER A 68 21.89 -5.04 -0.48
C SER A 68 23.16 -5.07 0.37
N ALA A 69 23.09 -4.64 1.63
CA ALA A 69 24.20 -4.68 2.57
C ALA A 69 24.66 -6.12 2.79
N MET A 70 23.74 -7.05 3.04
CA MET A 70 24.07 -8.47 3.21
C MET A 70 24.70 -9.10 1.95
N ARG A 71 24.24 -8.71 0.75
CA ARG A 71 24.83 -9.22 -0.51
C ARG A 71 26.23 -8.67 -0.79
N ASN A 72 26.46 -7.40 -0.45
CA ASN A 72 27.74 -6.74 -0.73
C ASN A 72 28.78 -7.03 0.36
N SER A 73 28.33 -7.30 1.59
CA SER A 73 29.16 -7.59 2.76
C SER A 73 28.68 -8.85 3.48
N PRO A 74 29.00 -10.06 2.95
CA PRO A 74 28.64 -11.32 3.60
C PRO A 74 29.21 -11.48 5.01
N GLU A 75 30.32 -10.80 5.33
CA GLU A 75 31.00 -10.78 6.62
C GLU A 75 30.09 -10.31 7.77
N ILE A 76 28.98 -9.62 7.48
CA ILE A 76 27.94 -9.31 8.47
C ILE A 76 27.48 -10.58 9.17
N LEU A 77 27.33 -11.70 8.45
CA LEU A 77 26.88 -12.98 9.03
C LEU A 77 27.90 -13.60 9.98
N ASP A 78 29.18 -13.27 9.80
CA ASP A 78 30.30 -13.88 10.51
C ASP A 78 30.70 -13.14 11.79
N GLN A 79 30.11 -11.96 12.04
CA GLN A 79 30.45 -11.08 13.18
C GLN A 79 30.45 -11.79 14.55
N TYR A 80 29.59 -12.80 14.72
CA TYR A 80 29.41 -13.53 15.98
C TYR A 80 29.80 -15.02 15.87
N ASN A 81 30.56 -15.41 14.85
CA ASN A 81 31.02 -16.79 14.69
C ASN A 81 31.79 -17.27 15.94
N GLY A 82 31.48 -18.49 16.39
CA GLY A 82 32.10 -19.08 17.59
C GLY A 82 31.57 -18.54 18.91
N THR A 83 30.54 -17.69 18.91
CA THR A 83 29.85 -17.20 20.11
C THR A 83 28.47 -17.85 20.27
N GLN A 84 27.90 -17.80 21.47
CA GLN A 84 26.53 -18.28 21.73
C GLN A 84 25.44 -17.56 20.90
N TRP A 85 25.77 -16.43 20.26
CA TRP A 85 24.84 -15.62 19.47
C TRP A 85 24.88 -15.92 17.97
N GLU A 86 25.79 -16.76 17.50
CA GLU A 86 26.02 -17.05 16.08
C GLU A 86 24.73 -17.40 15.34
N SER A 87 23.99 -18.41 15.83
CA SER A 87 22.77 -18.90 15.19
C SER A 87 21.67 -17.84 15.15
N SER A 88 21.46 -17.12 16.26
CA SER A 88 20.44 -16.07 16.36
C SER A 88 20.75 -14.89 15.43
N TRP A 89 22.03 -14.52 15.30
CA TRP A 89 22.48 -13.44 14.44
C TRP A 89 22.32 -13.78 12.95
N LYS A 90 22.80 -14.96 12.54
CA LYS A 90 22.64 -15.44 11.15
C LYS A 90 21.17 -15.53 10.77
N TYR A 91 20.34 -16.12 11.64
CA TYR A 91 18.91 -16.24 11.40
C TYR A 91 18.23 -14.87 11.27
N LEU A 92 18.56 -13.90 12.13
CA LEU A 92 18.02 -12.55 12.05
C LEU A 92 18.32 -11.89 10.71
N TRP A 93 19.60 -11.86 10.28
CA TRP A 93 20.00 -11.18 9.05
C TRP A 93 19.50 -11.87 7.79
N GLN A 94 19.52 -13.21 7.75
CA GLN A 94 18.94 -13.97 6.64
C GLN A 94 17.44 -13.71 6.54
N THR A 95 16.72 -13.71 7.66
CA THR A 95 15.28 -13.41 7.69
C THR A 95 15.00 -11.99 7.24
N LEU A 96 15.72 -10.99 7.75
CA LEU A 96 15.54 -9.59 7.36
C LEU A 96 15.85 -9.37 5.88
N SER A 97 16.93 -9.97 5.38
CA SER A 97 17.31 -9.90 3.97
C SER A 97 16.25 -10.52 3.05
N TYR A 98 15.72 -11.69 3.41
CA TYR A 98 14.61 -12.31 2.68
C TYR A 98 13.34 -11.45 2.74
N GLN A 99 12.92 -11.02 3.93
CA GLN A 99 11.66 -10.28 4.11
C GLN A 99 11.69 -8.86 3.49
N LEU A 100 12.88 -8.26 3.31
CA LEU A 100 13.08 -6.94 2.72
C LEU A 100 13.63 -7.00 1.28
N SER A 101 13.62 -8.18 0.66
CA SER A 101 13.87 -8.37 -0.77
C SER A 101 12.62 -8.89 -1.47
N HIS A 102 12.65 -8.86 -2.80
CA HIS A 102 11.56 -9.41 -3.61
C HIS A 102 11.85 -10.87 -3.93
N VAL A 103 10.85 -11.74 -3.75
CA VAL A 103 10.94 -13.08 -4.32
C VAL A 103 11.03 -13.01 -5.86
N GLU A 104 11.72 -13.97 -6.45
CA GLU A 104 11.96 -13.96 -7.89
C GLU A 104 10.72 -14.31 -8.69
N TRP A 105 10.01 -15.39 -8.29
CA TRP A 105 8.83 -15.86 -9.00
C TRP A 105 7.74 -16.31 -8.04
N THR A 106 7.93 -17.46 -7.39
CA THR A 106 7.07 -18.00 -6.34
C THR A 106 7.54 -17.59 -4.96
N GLY A 107 6.64 -17.68 -3.98
CA GLY A 107 6.92 -17.30 -2.60
C GLY A 107 6.30 -15.96 -2.23
N THR A 108 6.53 -15.55 -0.99
CA THR A 108 6.16 -14.24 -0.50
C THR A 108 7.17 -13.76 0.52
N ALA A 109 7.58 -12.51 0.38
CA ALA A 109 8.21 -11.73 1.43
C ALA A 109 7.27 -10.62 1.90
N PHE A 110 7.53 -10.05 3.08
CA PHE A 110 6.84 -8.84 3.54
C PHE A 110 6.90 -7.73 2.48
N TRP A 111 8.06 -7.57 1.83
CA TRP A 111 8.28 -6.58 0.78
C TRP A 111 7.30 -6.72 -0.40
N ASP A 112 6.82 -7.93 -0.65
CA ASP A 112 5.91 -8.22 -1.74
C ASP A 112 4.48 -7.76 -1.48
N LEU A 113 4.09 -7.62 -0.21
CA LEU A 113 2.75 -7.19 0.22
C LEU A 113 2.51 -5.68 0.13
N ILE A 114 3.55 -4.88 -0.19
CA ILE A 114 3.48 -3.42 -0.29
C ILE A 114 2.51 -2.98 -1.41
N GLN A 115 2.71 -3.49 -2.63
CA GLN A 115 1.87 -3.10 -3.77
C GLN A 115 0.40 -3.55 -3.62
N PRO A 116 0.09 -4.79 -3.19
CA PRO A 116 -1.28 -5.20 -2.92
C PRO A 116 -1.95 -4.37 -1.82
N SER A 117 -1.20 -4.03 -0.76
CA SER A 117 -1.70 -3.14 0.30
C SER A 117 -2.10 -1.76 -0.25
N PHE A 118 -1.34 -1.21 -1.21
CA PHE A 118 -1.71 0.03 -1.89
C PHE A 118 -2.99 -0.09 -2.70
N MET A 119 -3.08 -1.13 -3.53
CA MET A 119 -4.26 -1.37 -4.37
C MET A 119 -5.50 -1.56 -3.49
N PHE A 120 -5.40 -2.37 -2.45
CA PHE A 120 -6.46 -2.52 -1.46
C PHE A 120 -6.86 -1.17 -0.85
N MET A 121 -5.91 -0.34 -0.43
CA MET A 121 -6.18 0.97 0.15
C MET A 121 -6.82 1.98 -0.81
N VAL A 122 -6.57 1.87 -2.12
CA VAL A 122 -7.31 2.64 -3.14
C VAL A 122 -8.79 2.29 -3.08
N GLY A 123 -9.10 0.99 -3.06
CA GLY A 123 -10.46 0.48 -2.88
C GLY A 123 -11.12 0.98 -1.59
N VAL A 124 -10.43 0.83 -0.45
CA VAL A 124 -10.93 1.26 0.86
C VAL A 124 -11.27 2.74 0.88
N SER A 125 -10.47 3.57 0.21
CA SER A 125 -10.63 5.04 0.20
C SER A 125 -11.74 5.53 -0.75
N MET A 126 -12.11 4.72 -1.74
CA MET A 126 -13.06 5.09 -2.80
C MET A 126 -14.47 5.45 -2.30
N PRO A 127 -15.14 4.64 -1.45
CA PRO A 127 -16.50 4.97 -0.99
C PRO A 127 -16.52 6.23 -0.09
N PHE A 128 -15.45 6.49 0.67
CA PHE A 128 -15.31 7.76 1.42
C PHE A 128 -15.21 8.96 0.49
N SER A 129 -14.45 8.85 -0.60
CA SER A 129 -14.31 9.90 -1.61
C SER A 129 -15.65 10.23 -2.28
N VAL A 130 -16.39 9.20 -2.69
CA VAL A 130 -17.72 9.36 -3.32
C VAL A 130 -18.72 9.96 -2.35
N ARG A 131 -18.79 9.48 -1.10
CA ARG A 131 -19.67 10.03 -0.08
C ARG A 131 -19.38 11.52 0.17
N LYS A 132 -18.11 11.89 0.28
CA LYS A 132 -17.69 13.29 0.48
C LYS A 132 -18.12 14.20 -0.68
N ARG A 133 -18.05 13.72 -1.92
CA ARG A 133 -18.51 14.48 -3.10
C ARG A 133 -20.02 14.61 -3.17
N LYS A 134 -20.76 13.53 -2.88
CA LYS A 134 -22.22 13.57 -2.77
C LYS A 134 -22.69 14.56 -1.69
N GLN A 135 -22.01 14.59 -0.54
CA GLN A 135 -22.30 15.57 0.53
C GLN A 135 -22.01 17.02 0.12
N LYS A 136 -21.13 17.26 -0.85
CA LYS A 136 -20.88 18.58 -1.44
C LYS A 136 -21.89 18.98 -2.52
N GLY A 137 -22.81 18.08 -2.90
CA GLY A 137 -23.77 18.33 -3.98
C GLY A 137 -23.20 18.11 -5.38
N ASP A 138 -22.06 17.42 -5.54
CA ASP A 138 -21.55 17.08 -6.89
C ASP A 138 -22.53 16.15 -7.62
N SER A 139 -22.86 16.49 -8.88
CA SER A 139 -23.68 15.64 -9.74
C SER A 139 -22.96 14.33 -10.09
N THR A 140 -23.72 13.28 -10.41
CA THR A 140 -23.17 11.97 -10.80
C THR A 140 -22.17 12.09 -11.95
N LEU A 141 -22.48 12.90 -12.97
CA LEU A 141 -21.59 13.15 -14.11
C LEU A 141 -20.26 13.77 -13.67
N ARG A 142 -20.28 14.73 -12.75
CA ARG A 142 -19.07 15.36 -12.22
C ARG A 142 -18.21 14.36 -11.45
N ILE A 143 -18.83 13.48 -10.65
CA ILE A 143 -18.10 12.44 -9.91
C ILE A 143 -17.43 11.45 -10.89
N TRP A 144 -18.12 11.03 -11.95
CA TRP A 144 -17.54 10.20 -13.02
C TRP A 144 -16.41 10.91 -13.75
N GLY A 145 -16.59 12.17 -14.14
CA GLY A 145 -15.54 12.96 -14.79
C GLY A 145 -14.27 13.07 -13.94
N HIS A 146 -14.42 13.23 -12.62
CA HIS A 146 -13.28 13.20 -11.71
C HIS A 146 -12.64 11.80 -11.59
N ALA A 147 -13.42 10.73 -11.63
CA ALA A 147 -12.89 9.36 -11.62
C ALA A 147 -12.06 9.08 -12.88
N ILE A 148 -12.54 9.52 -14.06
CA ILE A 148 -11.83 9.41 -15.34
C ILE A 148 -10.55 10.23 -15.31
N PHE A 149 -10.63 11.51 -14.90
CA PHE A 149 -9.45 12.36 -14.82
C PHE A 149 -8.37 11.77 -13.90
N ARG A 150 -8.78 11.25 -12.73
CA ARG A 150 -7.86 10.59 -11.80
C ARG A 150 -7.23 9.34 -12.40
N ALA A 151 -8.00 8.49 -13.09
CA ALA A 151 -7.48 7.30 -13.75
C ALA A 151 -6.41 7.65 -14.79
N VAL A 152 -6.70 8.61 -15.68
CA VAL A 152 -5.77 9.10 -16.71
C VAL A 152 -4.53 9.72 -16.08
N LEU A 153 -4.69 10.57 -15.07
CA LEU A 153 -3.58 11.24 -14.41
C LEU A 153 -2.64 10.25 -13.69
N LEU A 154 -3.17 9.16 -13.12
CA LEU A 154 -2.35 8.10 -12.53
C LEU A 154 -1.54 7.34 -13.58
N VAL A 155 -2.14 7.02 -14.73
CA VAL A 155 -1.42 6.38 -15.85
C VAL A 155 -0.34 7.32 -16.40
N ALA A 156 -0.69 8.58 -16.66
CA ALA A 156 0.25 9.58 -17.16
C ALA A 156 1.42 9.79 -16.19
N LEU A 157 1.15 9.90 -14.89
CA LEU A 157 2.18 10.02 -13.87
C LEU A 157 3.05 8.76 -13.77
N GLY A 158 2.47 7.56 -13.92
CA GLY A 158 3.24 6.31 -13.97
C GLY A 158 4.20 6.23 -15.14
N VAL A 159 3.76 6.64 -16.34
CA VAL A 159 4.61 6.73 -17.55
C VAL A 159 5.70 7.79 -17.34
N PHE A 160 5.35 8.96 -16.79
CA PHE A 160 6.30 10.03 -16.49
C PHE A 160 7.41 9.56 -15.54
N LEU A 161 7.05 8.92 -14.43
CA LEU A 161 8.03 8.43 -13.45
C LEU A 161 8.90 7.30 -14.03
N SER A 162 8.34 6.46 -14.90
CA SER A 162 9.09 5.38 -15.57
C SER A 162 10.08 5.91 -16.63
N SER A 163 9.94 7.16 -17.04
CA SER A 163 10.77 7.81 -18.07
C SER A 163 11.94 8.61 -17.49
N GLN A 164 12.02 8.77 -16.16
CA GLN A 164 12.99 9.64 -15.45
C GLN A 164 14.45 9.51 -15.91
N TYR A 165 14.89 8.28 -16.21
CA TYR A 165 16.27 7.96 -16.58
C TYR A 165 16.37 7.34 -17.97
N SER A 166 15.30 7.42 -18.77
CA SER A 166 15.25 6.87 -20.12
C SER A 166 15.59 7.96 -21.14
N PRO A 167 16.28 7.63 -22.25
CA PRO A 167 16.57 8.60 -23.33
C PRO A 167 15.29 9.10 -24.05
N GLN A 168 14.14 8.49 -23.81
CA GLN A 168 12.85 8.85 -24.38
C GLN A 168 11.71 8.52 -23.40
N THR A 169 10.47 8.84 -23.76
CA THR A 169 9.30 8.38 -22.99
C THR A 169 9.25 6.85 -22.97
N ASN A 170 9.23 6.28 -21.76
CA ASN A 170 9.15 4.86 -21.53
C ASN A 170 7.69 4.45 -21.26
N PHE A 171 7.01 4.01 -22.32
CA PHE A 171 5.64 3.47 -22.23
C PHE A 171 5.65 2.08 -21.61
N THR A 172 5.75 2.05 -20.28
CA THR A 172 5.54 0.85 -19.47
C THR A 172 4.36 1.05 -18.53
N PHE A 173 3.46 0.07 -18.52
CA PHE A 173 2.23 0.13 -17.75
C PHE A 173 2.24 -0.83 -16.55
N ALA A 174 3.36 -1.52 -16.31
CA ALA A 174 3.52 -2.48 -15.21
C ALA A 174 3.74 -1.82 -13.83
N ASN A 175 4.05 -0.52 -13.78
CA ASN A 175 4.27 0.21 -12.52
C ASN A 175 2.96 0.41 -11.74
N VAL A 176 3.08 0.58 -10.42
CA VAL A 176 1.94 0.64 -9.49
C VAL A 176 0.90 1.70 -9.86
N LEU A 177 1.31 2.89 -10.33
CA LEU A 177 0.37 3.95 -10.67
C LEU A 177 -0.43 3.63 -11.92
N CYS A 178 0.21 3.13 -12.98
CA CYS A 178 -0.47 2.68 -14.19
C CYS A 178 -1.46 1.56 -13.86
N GLN A 179 -1.06 0.59 -13.05
CA GLN A 179 -1.89 -0.54 -12.64
C GLN A 179 -3.16 -0.09 -11.89
N ILE A 180 -3.02 0.85 -10.96
CA ILE A 180 -4.17 1.46 -10.27
C ILE A 180 -5.04 2.24 -11.27
N GLY A 181 -4.43 3.06 -12.14
CA GLY A 181 -5.14 3.89 -13.10
C GLY A 181 -5.98 3.08 -14.10
N LEU A 182 -5.41 2.02 -14.67
CA LEU A 182 -6.08 1.13 -15.63
C LEU A 182 -7.28 0.40 -15.01
N GLY A 183 -7.16 -0.06 -13.76
CA GLY A 183 -8.27 -0.72 -13.07
C GLY A 183 -9.27 0.22 -12.38
N TYR A 184 -8.95 1.52 -12.25
CA TYR A 184 -9.69 2.46 -11.38
C TYR A 184 -11.17 2.56 -11.75
N LEU A 185 -11.49 2.71 -13.04
CA LEU A 185 -12.86 2.93 -13.51
C LEU A 185 -13.73 1.70 -13.32
N VAL A 186 -13.15 0.50 -13.47
CA VAL A 186 -13.86 -0.76 -13.21
C VAL A 186 -14.24 -0.82 -11.74
N VAL A 187 -13.31 -0.60 -10.82
CA VAL A 187 -13.60 -0.57 -9.37
C VAL A 187 -14.63 0.53 -9.03
N PHE A 188 -14.51 1.69 -9.67
CA PHE A 188 -15.42 2.81 -9.46
C PHE A 188 -16.87 2.48 -9.83
N PHE A 189 -17.08 1.74 -10.92
CA PHE A 189 -18.40 1.25 -11.31
C PHE A 189 -19.07 0.41 -10.21
N TYR A 190 -18.29 -0.33 -9.42
CA TYR A 190 -18.77 -1.17 -8.33
C TYR A 190 -19.10 -0.42 -7.03
N VAL A 191 -18.76 0.87 -6.91
CA VAL A 191 -18.89 1.62 -5.64
C VAL A 191 -20.30 1.65 -5.06
N ASN A 192 -21.32 1.71 -5.92
CA ASN A 192 -22.74 1.73 -5.50
C ASN A 192 -23.43 0.38 -5.71
N ARG A 193 -22.68 -0.70 -5.96
CA ARG A 193 -23.22 -2.05 -6.16
C ARG A 193 -23.25 -2.83 -4.85
N SER A 194 -24.15 -3.81 -4.78
CA SER A 194 -24.27 -4.68 -3.59
C SER A 194 -22.99 -5.48 -3.36
N PHE A 195 -22.80 -5.96 -2.13
CA PHE A 195 -21.68 -6.84 -1.78
C PHE A 195 -21.63 -8.08 -2.68
N VAL A 196 -22.78 -8.68 -2.99
CA VAL A 196 -22.87 -9.87 -3.85
C VAL A 196 -22.43 -9.55 -5.28
N THR A 197 -22.88 -8.42 -5.84
CA THR A 197 -22.45 -8.00 -7.18
C THR A 197 -20.93 -7.76 -7.24
N GLN A 198 -20.36 -7.17 -6.19
CA GLN A 198 -18.90 -7.00 -6.10
C GLN A 198 -18.17 -8.35 -6.03
N LEU A 199 -18.70 -9.32 -5.28
CA LEU A 199 -18.12 -10.66 -5.17
C LEU A 199 -18.21 -11.44 -6.50
N ILE A 200 -19.34 -11.34 -7.21
CA ILE A 200 -19.48 -11.88 -8.56
C ILE A 200 -18.42 -11.24 -9.48
N GLY A 201 -18.24 -9.92 -9.40
CA GLY A 201 -17.18 -9.23 -10.16
C GLY A 201 -15.78 -9.78 -9.87
N VAL A 202 -15.44 -10.00 -8.60
CA VAL A 202 -14.18 -10.64 -8.21
C VAL A 202 -14.04 -12.03 -8.84
N ILE A 203 -15.06 -12.88 -8.72
CA ILE A 203 -15.03 -14.25 -9.26
C ILE A 203 -14.89 -14.23 -10.79
N THR A 204 -15.65 -13.38 -11.48
CA THR A 204 -15.59 -13.26 -12.95
C THR A 204 -14.22 -12.77 -13.42
N ILE A 205 -13.64 -11.76 -12.77
CA ILE A 205 -12.33 -11.21 -13.15
C ILE A 205 -11.23 -12.25 -12.93
N LEU A 206 -11.20 -12.88 -11.76
CA LEU A 206 -10.18 -13.85 -11.41
C LEU A 206 -10.31 -15.15 -12.20
N GLY A 207 -11.53 -15.68 -12.32
CA GLY A 207 -11.81 -16.88 -13.11
C GLY A 207 -11.58 -16.66 -14.61
N GLY A 208 -11.94 -15.48 -15.14
CA GLY A 208 -11.67 -15.12 -16.52
C GLY A 208 -10.17 -14.99 -16.83
N TYR A 209 -9.40 -14.37 -15.93
CA TYR A 209 -7.95 -14.27 -16.07
C TYR A 209 -7.26 -15.65 -15.97
N TRP A 210 -7.70 -16.49 -15.05
CA TRP A 210 -7.25 -17.88 -14.95
C TRP A 210 -7.52 -18.65 -16.26
N PHE A 211 -8.75 -18.57 -16.78
CA PHE A 211 -9.14 -19.24 -18.02
C PHE A 211 -8.33 -18.74 -19.22
N PHE A 212 -8.06 -17.45 -19.29
CA PHE A 212 -7.20 -16.85 -20.32
C PHE A 212 -5.78 -17.42 -20.30
N PHE A 213 -5.19 -17.59 -19.11
CA PHE A 213 -3.87 -18.22 -18.97
C PHE A 213 -3.91 -19.70 -19.34
N TYR A 214 -4.94 -20.42 -18.87
CA TYR A 214 -5.07 -21.86 -19.10
C TYR A 214 -5.24 -22.21 -20.58
N GLN A 215 -5.98 -21.40 -21.34
CA GLN A 215 -6.19 -21.62 -22.78
C GLN A 215 -5.01 -21.17 -23.64
N TYR A 216 -4.12 -20.36 -23.10
CA TYR A 216 -3.03 -19.80 -23.87
C TYR A 216 -1.89 -20.82 -24.03
N MET A 217 -1.62 -21.19 -25.28
CA MET A 217 -0.44 -21.97 -25.66
C MET A 217 0.43 -21.10 -26.58
N PRO A 218 1.69 -20.81 -26.22
CA PRO A 218 2.56 -20.01 -27.06
C PRO A 218 2.84 -20.75 -28.38
N VAL A 219 2.85 -20.00 -29.49
CA VAL A 219 3.26 -20.52 -30.80
C VAL A 219 4.73 -20.95 -30.72
N GLU A 220 5.09 -22.08 -31.33
CA GLU A 220 6.44 -22.66 -31.24
C GLU A 220 7.53 -21.67 -31.66
N ASP A 221 7.30 -20.94 -32.75
CA ASP A 221 8.24 -19.92 -33.26
C ASP A 221 8.43 -18.77 -32.26
N GLU A 222 7.35 -18.26 -31.66
CA GLU A 222 7.41 -17.20 -30.65
C GLU A 222 8.15 -17.70 -29.41
N LEU A 223 7.88 -18.93 -28.98
CA LEU A 223 8.55 -19.54 -27.84
C LEU A 223 10.05 -19.70 -28.09
N ALA A 224 10.45 -20.12 -29.29
CA ALA A 224 11.85 -20.22 -29.69
C ALA A 224 12.54 -18.85 -29.68
N ALA A 225 11.89 -17.83 -30.24
CA ALA A 225 12.39 -16.45 -30.26
C ALA A 225 12.57 -15.87 -28.85
N VAL A 226 11.59 -16.09 -27.95
CA VAL A 226 11.68 -15.65 -26.54
C VAL A 226 12.84 -16.32 -25.83
N LYS A 227 13.04 -17.63 -26.02
CA LYS A 227 14.15 -18.38 -25.43
C LYS A 227 15.50 -17.87 -25.94
N ALA A 228 15.64 -17.69 -27.25
CA ALA A 228 16.84 -17.11 -27.86
C ALA A 228 17.14 -15.72 -27.30
N TYR A 229 16.14 -14.84 -27.20
CA TYR A 229 16.32 -13.52 -26.59
C TYR A 229 16.79 -13.60 -25.12
N LEU A 230 16.22 -14.50 -24.33
CA LEU A 230 16.58 -14.67 -22.93
C LEU A 230 18.02 -15.18 -22.76
N THR A 231 18.46 -16.11 -23.59
CA THR A 231 19.82 -16.67 -23.54
C THR A 231 20.85 -15.71 -24.16
N ASP A 232 20.59 -15.25 -25.37
CA ASP A 232 21.60 -14.55 -26.19
C ASP A 232 21.73 -13.07 -25.81
N VAL A 233 20.61 -12.42 -25.45
CA VAL A 233 20.57 -10.97 -25.15
C VAL A 233 20.53 -10.71 -23.65
N LYS A 234 19.81 -11.54 -22.88
CA LYS A 234 19.67 -11.35 -21.42
C LYS A 234 20.59 -12.22 -20.59
N HIS A 235 21.30 -13.18 -21.19
CA HIS A 235 22.22 -14.09 -20.50
C HIS A 235 21.59 -14.79 -19.29
N LYS A 236 20.33 -15.20 -19.43
CA LYS A 236 19.57 -15.89 -18.38
C LYS A 236 19.62 -17.41 -18.57
N ASP A 237 19.55 -18.13 -17.46
CA ASP A 237 19.47 -19.59 -17.44
C ASP A 237 18.03 -20.09 -17.68
N ALA A 238 17.87 -21.22 -18.36
CA ALA A 238 16.57 -21.82 -18.63
C ALA A 238 15.70 -22.03 -17.38
N ALA A 239 16.32 -22.37 -16.25
CA ALA A 239 15.65 -22.52 -14.97
C ALA A 239 14.90 -21.24 -14.53
N GLU A 240 15.30 -20.06 -15.00
CA GLU A 240 14.60 -18.80 -14.71
C GLU A 240 13.25 -18.64 -15.40
N TRP A 241 12.90 -19.47 -16.39
CA TRP A 241 11.62 -19.37 -17.10
C TRP A 241 10.90 -20.71 -17.31
N SER A 242 11.41 -21.80 -16.76
CA SER A 242 10.76 -23.11 -16.76
C SER A 242 10.53 -23.62 -15.33
N GLN A 243 9.79 -22.85 -14.52
CA GLN A 243 9.52 -23.18 -13.12
C GLN A 243 8.47 -24.28 -12.93
N PHE A 244 7.52 -24.37 -13.86
CA PHE A 244 6.37 -25.26 -13.75
C PHE A 244 6.20 -26.14 -14.99
N GLU A 245 5.71 -27.35 -14.75
CA GLU A 245 5.33 -28.31 -15.78
C GLU A 245 3.81 -28.55 -15.79
N GLY A 246 3.32 -29.28 -16.81
CA GLY A 246 1.89 -29.60 -16.95
C GLY A 246 0.99 -28.37 -16.99
N ILE A 247 -0.08 -28.37 -16.20
CA ILE A 247 -1.03 -27.25 -16.10
C ILE A 247 -0.37 -25.96 -15.58
N GLY A 248 0.68 -26.09 -14.76
CA GLY A 248 1.40 -24.95 -14.21
C GLY A 248 2.23 -24.19 -15.25
N SER A 249 2.56 -24.83 -16.38
CA SER A 249 3.42 -24.25 -17.41
C SER A 249 2.88 -22.94 -18.02
N ALA A 250 1.56 -22.77 -18.03
CA ALA A 250 0.89 -21.53 -18.44
C ALA A 250 1.29 -20.30 -17.59
N TRP A 251 1.83 -20.52 -16.39
CA TRP A 251 2.23 -19.50 -15.42
C TRP A 251 3.73 -19.25 -15.41
N ASN A 252 4.49 -19.86 -16.33
CA ASN A 252 5.93 -19.69 -16.40
C ASN A 252 6.34 -18.26 -16.75
N LYS A 253 7.49 -17.83 -16.25
CA LYS A 253 8.01 -16.50 -16.49
C LYS A 253 8.28 -16.29 -17.97
N HIS A 254 7.99 -15.09 -18.49
CA HIS A 254 8.24 -14.67 -19.88
C HIS A 254 7.45 -15.39 -20.99
N THR A 255 6.93 -16.60 -20.76
CA THR A 255 6.26 -17.44 -21.76
C THR A 255 4.74 -17.51 -21.59
N ASN A 256 4.19 -16.89 -20.55
CA ASN A 256 2.76 -16.85 -20.27
C ASN A 256 1.96 -15.87 -21.16
N ALA A 257 0.62 -15.99 -21.08
CA ALA A 257 -0.34 -15.20 -21.86
C ALA A 257 -0.16 -13.68 -21.69
N ALA A 258 0.09 -13.21 -20.47
CA ALA A 258 0.28 -11.78 -20.24
C ALA A 258 1.58 -11.25 -20.86
N ALA A 259 2.64 -12.06 -20.88
CA ALA A 259 3.88 -11.71 -21.57
C ALA A 259 3.70 -11.61 -23.09
N ALA A 260 2.86 -12.46 -23.67
CA ALA A 260 2.52 -12.40 -25.09
C ALA A 260 1.76 -11.13 -25.45
N VAL A 261 0.78 -10.76 -24.61
CA VAL A 261 0.04 -9.51 -24.78
C VAL A 261 0.97 -8.31 -24.64
N ASP A 262 1.89 -8.30 -23.68
CA ASP A 262 2.87 -7.21 -23.55
C ASP A 262 3.79 -7.14 -24.78
N ARG A 263 4.21 -8.26 -25.37
CA ARG A 263 4.95 -8.26 -26.65
C ARG A 263 4.17 -7.60 -27.77
N GLN A 264 2.89 -7.95 -27.95
CA GLN A 264 2.08 -7.34 -29.00
C GLN A 264 1.79 -5.86 -28.73
N PHE A 265 1.44 -5.52 -27.49
CA PHE A 265 0.97 -4.20 -27.08
C PHE A 265 2.11 -3.19 -26.92
N LEU A 266 3.20 -3.55 -26.22
CA LEU A 266 4.27 -2.62 -25.91
C LEU A 266 5.18 -2.32 -27.11
N ASN A 267 5.19 -3.18 -28.13
CA ASN A 267 5.84 -2.90 -29.41
C ASN A 267 5.07 -1.88 -30.27
N GLN A 268 3.82 -1.53 -29.93
CA GLN A 268 3.08 -0.43 -30.62
C GLN A 268 3.55 0.96 -30.19
N PHE A 269 4.38 1.05 -29.14
CA PHE A 269 4.89 2.31 -28.61
C PHE A 269 6.35 2.53 -29.02
N PRO A 270 6.79 3.79 -29.17
CA PRO A 270 8.21 4.09 -29.38
C PRO A 270 9.08 3.47 -28.28
N ARG A 271 10.17 2.82 -28.68
CA ARG A 271 11.09 2.09 -27.78
C ARG A 271 12.56 2.35 -28.13
N TYR A 272 13.38 2.49 -27.09
CA TYR A 272 14.80 2.80 -27.21
C TYR A 272 15.66 1.55 -27.25
N GLU A 273 15.12 0.40 -26.81
CA GLU A 273 15.83 -0.86 -26.82
C GLU A 273 16.25 -1.24 -28.25
N GLU A 274 17.42 -1.89 -28.35
CA GLU A 274 17.91 -2.45 -29.60
C GLU A 274 16.95 -3.53 -30.11
N GLN A 275 16.79 -3.55 -31.43
CA GLN A 275 15.91 -4.49 -32.10
C GLN A 275 16.54 -5.88 -32.11
N PHE A 276 15.74 -6.90 -31.77
CA PHE A 276 16.08 -8.31 -31.90
C PHE A 276 14.95 -9.01 -32.64
N GLN A 277 15.26 -9.72 -33.72
CA GLN A 277 14.28 -10.43 -34.55
C GLN A 277 13.03 -9.56 -34.83
N ASP A 278 13.29 -8.39 -35.42
CA ASP A 278 12.29 -7.39 -35.82
C ASP A 278 11.50 -6.67 -34.71
N GLN A 279 11.66 -7.04 -33.44
CA GLN A 279 10.97 -6.42 -32.31
C GLN A 279 11.92 -5.75 -31.32
N LYS A 280 11.44 -4.71 -30.62
CA LYS A 280 12.23 -4.02 -29.60
C LYS A 280 11.93 -4.51 -28.19
N PHE A 281 10.71 -4.98 -27.94
CA PHE A 281 10.31 -5.53 -26.67
C PHE A 281 10.01 -7.03 -26.76
N TRP A 282 10.68 -7.79 -25.90
CA TRP A 282 10.51 -9.23 -25.77
C TRP A 282 10.06 -9.65 -24.38
N VAL A 283 10.73 -9.09 -23.35
CA VAL A 283 10.46 -9.42 -21.95
C VAL A 283 10.63 -8.21 -21.05
N ASN A 284 9.83 -8.15 -20.00
CA ASN A 284 10.02 -7.20 -18.91
C ASN A 284 11.01 -7.75 -17.88
N ASN A 285 11.89 -6.90 -17.36
CA ASN A 285 12.86 -7.28 -16.33
C ASN A 285 12.12 -7.79 -15.08
N GLY A 286 12.45 -9.02 -14.69
CA GLY A 286 11.81 -9.70 -13.59
C GLY A 286 10.42 -10.25 -13.89
N GLY A 287 9.80 -9.98 -15.05
CA GLY A 287 8.55 -10.63 -15.47
C GLY A 287 7.25 -9.94 -15.04
N TYR A 288 7.30 -8.64 -14.69
CA TYR A 288 6.08 -7.85 -14.49
C TYR A 288 5.35 -7.59 -15.82
N GLN A 289 4.01 -7.59 -15.82
CA GLN A 289 3.23 -7.46 -17.06
C GLN A 289 2.19 -6.35 -16.96
N THR A 290 1.76 -5.79 -18.09
CA THR A 290 0.68 -4.80 -18.12
C THR A 290 -0.62 -5.40 -17.62
N LEU A 291 -0.99 -6.60 -18.08
CA LEU A 291 -2.28 -7.23 -17.73
C LEU A 291 -2.48 -7.56 -16.25
N ASN A 292 -1.44 -7.42 -15.42
CA ASN A 292 -1.54 -7.49 -13.96
C ASN A 292 -2.66 -6.62 -13.38
N PHE A 293 -3.07 -5.56 -14.09
CA PHE A 293 -4.07 -4.64 -13.58
C PHE A 293 -5.42 -5.35 -13.46
N ILE A 294 -5.70 -6.35 -14.30
CA ILE A 294 -6.95 -7.11 -14.33
C ILE A 294 -7.19 -7.82 -13.00
N PRO A 295 -6.36 -8.80 -12.58
CA PRO A 295 -6.55 -9.45 -11.28
C PRO A 295 -6.33 -8.48 -10.11
N SER A 296 -5.56 -7.39 -10.28
CA SER A 296 -5.46 -6.35 -9.24
C SER A 296 -6.77 -5.61 -8.97
N ILE A 297 -7.70 -5.55 -9.94
CA ILE A 297 -9.05 -5.03 -9.73
C ILE A 297 -9.74 -5.82 -8.61
N ALA A 298 -9.54 -7.14 -8.53
CA ALA A 298 -10.10 -7.94 -7.44
C ALA A 298 -9.56 -7.51 -6.07
N THR A 299 -8.25 -7.26 -5.95
CA THR A 299 -7.63 -6.72 -4.73
C THR A 299 -8.20 -5.35 -4.36
N MET A 300 -8.44 -4.47 -5.35
CA MET A 300 -9.11 -3.18 -5.14
C MET A 300 -10.59 -3.34 -4.74
N LEU A 301 -11.32 -4.32 -5.31
CA LEU A 301 -12.70 -4.61 -4.95
C LEU A 301 -12.82 -5.14 -3.51
N PHE A 302 -11.90 -6.00 -3.06
CA PHE A 302 -11.81 -6.39 -1.65
C PHE A 302 -11.62 -5.18 -0.74
N GLY A 303 -10.76 -4.25 -1.16
CA GLY A 303 -10.60 -2.95 -0.49
C GLY A 303 -11.89 -2.14 -0.46
N LEU A 304 -12.62 -2.07 -1.58
CA LEU A 304 -13.91 -1.39 -1.68
C LEU A 304 -14.94 -1.96 -0.68
N MET A 305 -15.03 -3.29 -0.59
CA MET A 305 -15.89 -3.98 0.39
C MET A 305 -15.51 -3.61 1.83
N ALA A 306 -14.21 -3.60 2.17
CA ALA A 306 -13.73 -3.15 3.47
C ALA A 306 -14.07 -1.67 3.75
N GLY A 307 -13.89 -0.80 2.76
CA GLY A 307 -14.23 0.62 2.88
C GLY A 307 -15.72 0.83 3.17
N GLN A 308 -16.59 0.12 2.46
CA GLN A 308 -18.04 0.16 2.70
C GLN A 308 -18.41 -0.39 4.09
N LEU A 309 -17.76 -1.47 4.55
CA LEU A 309 -17.92 -1.99 5.90
C LEU A 309 -17.56 -0.93 6.95
N LEU A 310 -16.43 -0.24 6.79
CA LEU A 310 -15.98 0.77 7.76
C LEU A 310 -16.94 1.96 7.85
N ILE A 311 -17.59 2.32 6.74
CA ILE A 311 -18.62 3.38 6.67
C ILE A 311 -19.94 2.93 7.29
N SER A 312 -20.23 1.62 7.32
CA SER A 312 -21.49 1.09 7.82
C SER A 312 -21.72 1.40 9.31
N ASN A 313 -22.98 1.40 9.72
CA ASN A 313 -23.40 1.62 11.12
C ASN A 313 -23.17 0.39 12.03
N ARG A 314 -22.39 -0.60 11.58
CA ARG A 314 -22.06 -1.79 12.39
C ARG A 314 -21.17 -1.39 13.58
N ILE A 315 -21.32 -2.15 14.67
CA ILE A 315 -20.48 -2.00 15.87
C ILE A 315 -19.01 -2.28 15.50
N GLU A 316 -18.08 -1.54 16.10
CA GLU A 316 -16.66 -1.58 15.78
C GLU A 316 -16.05 -2.99 15.94
N LYS A 317 -16.45 -3.72 16.99
CA LYS A 317 -16.04 -5.12 17.21
C LYS A 317 -16.47 -6.04 16.05
N MET A 318 -17.67 -5.83 15.50
CA MET A 318 -18.15 -6.60 14.35
C MET A 318 -17.38 -6.27 13.08
N LYS A 319 -16.95 -5.01 12.91
CA LYS A 319 -16.09 -4.60 11.78
C LYS A 319 -14.74 -5.31 11.86
N VAL A 320 -14.10 -5.31 13.03
CA VAL A 320 -12.82 -6.03 13.24
C VAL A 320 -12.98 -7.53 12.98
N LYS A 321 -14.01 -8.16 13.56
CA LYS A 321 -14.28 -9.60 13.34
C LYS A 321 -14.46 -9.92 11.85
N TRP A 322 -15.21 -9.10 11.14
CA TRP A 322 -15.43 -9.28 9.71
C TRP A 322 -14.11 -9.17 8.92
N LEU A 323 -13.26 -8.17 9.22
CA LEU A 323 -11.97 -8.01 8.54
C LEU A 323 -11.05 -9.23 8.81
N LEU A 324 -11.01 -9.72 10.05
CA LEU A 324 -10.23 -10.91 10.40
C LEU A 324 -10.74 -12.17 9.67
N GLN A 325 -12.06 -12.36 9.63
CA GLN A 325 -12.68 -13.49 8.93
C GLN A 325 -12.50 -13.41 7.41
N ALA A 326 -12.65 -12.22 6.81
CA ALA A 326 -12.41 -12.00 5.39
C ALA A 326 -10.95 -12.33 5.03
N GLY A 327 -10.00 -11.90 5.87
CA GLY A 327 -8.59 -12.23 5.71
C GLY A 327 -8.33 -13.74 5.78
N LEU A 328 -8.92 -14.42 6.76
CA LEU A 328 -8.81 -15.88 6.92
C LEU A 328 -9.43 -16.64 5.73
N ILE A 329 -10.61 -16.24 5.27
CA ILE A 329 -11.28 -16.87 4.13
C ILE A 329 -10.42 -16.72 2.87
N CYS A 330 -9.89 -15.52 2.59
CA CYS A 330 -9.00 -15.29 1.46
C CYS A 330 -7.74 -16.16 1.57
N PHE A 331 -7.11 -16.21 2.75
CA PHE A 331 -5.94 -17.04 2.99
C PHE A 331 -6.23 -18.52 2.71
N VAL A 332 -7.30 -19.08 3.30
CA VAL A 332 -7.68 -20.50 3.12
C VAL A 332 -7.99 -20.80 1.64
N ILE A 333 -8.77 -19.96 0.97
CA ILE A 333 -9.07 -20.15 -0.47
C ILE A 333 -7.78 -20.14 -1.28
N SER A 334 -6.88 -19.20 -1.02
CA SER A 334 -5.61 -19.14 -1.75
C SER A 334 -4.73 -20.36 -1.51
N MET A 335 -4.66 -20.87 -0.28
CA MET A 335 -3.86 -22.06 0.05
C MET A 335 -4.47 -23.34 -0.53
N LEU A 336 -5.79 -23.40 -0.72
CA LEU A 336 -6.44 -24.53 -1.40
C LEU A 336 -6.20 -24.48 -2.92
N LEU A 337 -6.11 -23.29 -3.51
CA LEU A 337 -5.87 -23.13 -4.95
C LEU A 337 -4.45 -23.54 -5.36
N ASP A 338 -3.47 -23.32 -4.50
CA ASP A 338 -2.06 -23.60 -4.82
C ASP A 338 -1.16 -23.62 -3.58
N THR A 339 -0.20 -24.54 -3.56
CA THR A 339 0.74 -24.78 -2.44
C THR A 339 2.12 -24.15 -2.64
N SER A 340 2.36 -23.35 -3.69
CA SER A 340 3.69 -22.77 -4.04
C SER A 340 4.32 -21.85 -3.00
N ILE A 341 3.56 -21.41 -1.99
CA ILE A 341 4.06 -20.58 -0.87
C ILE A 341 4.18 -21.38 0.42
N TRP A 342 3.74 -22.64 0.41
CA TRP A 342 3.70 -23.44 1.61
C TRP A 342 5.13 -23.74 2.09
N PRO A 343 5.48 -23.42 3.35
CA PRO A 343 6.85 -23.56 3.85
C PRO A 343 7.26 -25.02 4.11
N VAL A 344 6.31 -25.95 4.11
CA VAL A 344 6.58 -27.38 4.28
C VAL A 344 6.40 -28.03 2.91
N ASN A 345 7.44 -28.23 2.12
CA ASN A 345 7.30 -29.00 0.87
C ASN A 345 6.78 -30.41 1.23
N ILE A 346 5.47 -30.61 1.16
CA ILE A 346 4.85 -31.92 1.30
C ILE A 346 5.00 -32.52 -0.09
N GLU A 347 6.05 -33.33 -0.29
CA GLU A 347 6.49 -33.89 -1.58
C GLU A 347 5.38 -34.58 -2.40
N GLN A 348 4.22 -34.84 -1.81
CA GLN A 348 3.08 -35.51 -2.44
C GLN A 348 1.91 -34.56 -2.82
N TRP A 349 1.99 -33.26 -2.50
CA TRP A 349 0.87 -32.29 -2.61
C TRP A 349 1.30 -31.03 -3.40
N GLU A 350 1.91 -31.21 -4.57
CA GLU A 350 2.27 -30.12 -5.49
C GLU A 350 1.24 -30.02 -6.62
N TRP A 351 0.15 -29.28 -6.39
CA TRP A 351 -0.74 -28.86 -7.47
C TRP A 351 -0.52 -27.39 -7.79
N HIS A 352 -0.25 -27.12 -9.07
CA HIS A 352 -0.02 -25.78 -9.60
C HIS A 352 -1.19 -25.30 -10.47
N LEU A 353 -2.40 -25.35 -9.91
CA LEU A 353 -3.61 -24.89 -10.61
C LEU A 353 -3.58 -23.37 -10.79
N VAL A 354 -3.17 -22.64 -9.75
CA VAL A 354 -3.05 -21.18 -9.73
C VAL A 354 -1.82 -20.75 -8.92
N PRO A 355 -0.60 -20.93 -9.45
CA PRO A 355 0.64 -20.53 -8.78
C PRO A 355 0.56 -19.14 -8.18
N ILE A 356 0.97 -18.99 -6.93
CA ILE A 356 0.91 -17.70 -6.23
C ILE A 356 2.12 -16.86 -6.64
N VAL A 357 1.96 -16.11 -7.74
CA VAL A 357 3.03 -15.34 -8.38
C VAL A 357 2.65 -13.88 -8.41
N LYS A 358 3.39 -13.07 -7.64
CA LYS A 358 3.18 -11.61 -7.56
C LYS A 358 3.36 -10.92 -8.91
N ARG A 359 4.37 -11.33 -9.68
CA ARG A 359 4.83 -10.57 -10.84
C ARG A 359 3.88 -10.59 -12.03
N ILE A 360 3.04 -11.62 -12.13
CA ILE A 360 1.92 -11.70 -13.08
C ILE A 360 0.56 -11.47 -12.41
N TRP A 361 0.60 -11.07 -11.14
CA TRP A 361 -0.54 -10.86 -10.27
C TRP A 361 -1.55 -12.01 -10.35
N SER A 362 -1.08 -13.25 -10.21
CA SER A 362 -1.92 -14.43 -10.41
C SER A 362 -3.19 -14.38 -9.54
N PRO A 363 -4.28 -15.05 -9.94
CA PRO A 363 -5.50 -15.06 -9.13
C PRO A 363 -5.27 -15.56 -7.69
N GLY A 364 -4.38 -16.54 -7.51
CA GLY A 364 -3.90 -16.98 -6.19
C GLY A 364 -3.26 -15.83 -5.42
N TRP A 365 -2.34 -15.08 -6.04
CA TRP A 365 -1.71 -13.92 -5.42
C TRP A 365 -2.71 -12.81 -5.07
N ALA A 366 -3.66 -12.53 -5.95
CA ALA A 366 -4.66 -11.49 -5.74
C ALA A 366 -5.51 -11.76 -4.48
N ILE A 367 -5.89 -13.02 -4.25
CA ILE A 367 -6.65 -13.46 -3.06
C ILE A 367 -5.73 -13.53 -1.84
N PHE A 368 -4.56 -14.16 -1.94
CA PHE A 368 -3.57 -14.29 -0.87
C PHE A 368 -3.21 -12.94 -0.25
N SER A 369 -2.78 -12.01 -1.10
CA SER A 369 -2.31 -10.70 -0.69
C SER A 369 -3.44 -9.80 -0.18
N ALA A 370 -4.67 -9.97 -0.69
CA ALA A 370 -5.86 -9.33 -0.12
C ALA A 370 -6.13 -9.83 1.30
N GLY A 371 -5.89 -11.11 1.59
CA GLY A 371 -6.00 -11.67 2.95
C GLY A 371 -5.11 -10.95 3.95
N TRP A 372 -3.84 -10.77 3.62
CA TRP A 372 -2.90 -9.97 4.41
C TRP A 372 -3.32 -8.51 4.53
N ALA A 373 -3.81 -7.89 3.46
CA ALA A 373 -4.27 -6.51 3.49
C ALA A 373 -5.49 -6.30 4.42
N PHE A 374 -6.42 -7.27 4.45
CA PHE A 374 -7.53 -7.27 5.42
C PHE A 374 -7.02 -7.33 6.85
N TRP A 375 -6.04 -8.18 7.15
CA TRP A 375 -5.45 -8.30 8.48
C TRP A 375 -4.67 -7.06 8.90
N PHE A 376 -3.87 -6.47 8.02
CA PHE A 376 -3.23 -5.18 8.30
C PHE A 376 -4.27 -4.11 8.61
N LEU A 377 -5.31 -3.98 7.78
CA LEU A 377 -6.38 -3.03 8.05
C LEU A 377 -7.07 -3.32 9.40
N ALA A 378 -7.33 -4.58 9.74
CA ALA A 378 -7.93 -4.99 11.01
C ALA A 378 -7.06 -4.55 12.20
N VAL A 379 -5.75 -4.76 12.13
CA VAL A 379 -4.79 -4.38 13.18
C VAL A 379 -4.74 -2.86 13.36
N PHE A 380 -4.55 -2.10 12.27
CA PHE A 380 -4.52 -0.64 12.33
C PHE A 380 -5.84 -0.07 12.85
N TYR A 381 -6.98 -0.56 12.36
CA TYR A 381 -8.31 -0.12 12.81
C TYR A 381 -8.55 -0.43 14.29
N TRP A 382 -8.21 -1.64 14.74
CA TRP A 382 -8.38 -2.06 16.13
C TRP A 382 -7.51 -1.26 17.10
N ILE A 383 -6.23 -1.06 16.79
CA ILE A 383 -5.31 -0.34 17.69
C ILE A 383 -5.67 1.15 17.77
N ILE A 384 -5.97 1.78 16.62
CA ILE A 384 -6.08 3.24 16.53
C ILE A 384 -7.50 3.74 16.78
N ASP A 385 -8.49 3.16 16.09
CA ASP A 385 -9.86 3.65 16.13
C ASP A 385 -10.70 2.94 17.21
N VAL A 386 -10.41 1.67 17.55
CA VAL A 386 -11.13 0.95 18.63
C VAL A 386 -10.47 1.15 20.00
N LYS A 387 -9.16 0.92 20.13
CA LYS A 387 -8.42 1.09 21.39
C LYS A 387 -7.99 2.54 21.68
N GLY A 388 -8.01 3.41 20.67
CA GLY A 388 -7.66 4.83 20.83
C GLY A 388 -6.15 5.13 20.94
N TYR A 389 -5.28 4.14 20.71
CA TYR A 389 -3.82 4.36 20.75
C TYR A 389 -3.35 5.07 19.47
N LYS A 390 -3.36 6.41 19.49
CA LYS A 390 -3.06 7.26 18.31
C LYS A 390 -1.61 7.77 18.23
N LYS A 391 -0.90 7.86 19.36
CA LYS A 391 0.44 8.50 19.41
C LYS A 391 1.47 7.79 18.52
N TRP A 392 1.53 6.47 18.57
CA TRP A 392 2.44 5.66 17.75
C TRP A 392 2.13 5.74 16.25
N ALA A 393 0.90 6.09 15.89
CA ALA A 393 0.47 6.19 14.49
C ALA A 393 0.94 7.48 13.83
N PHE A 394 1.41 8.47 14.60
CA PHE A 394 1.81 9.79 14.11
C PHE A 394 2.80 9.76 12.92
N PRO A 395 3.95 9.05 12.98
CA PRO A 395 4.88 9.01 11.86
C PRO A 395 4.24 8.47 10.58
N PHE A 396 3.34 7.49 10.70
CA PHE A 396 2.62 6.93 9.57
C PHE A 396 1.57 7.92 9.04
N VAL A 397 0.77 8.54 9.90
CA VAL A 397 -0.28 9.48 9.50
C VAL A 397 0.29 10.65 8.69
N VAL A 398 1.43 11.20 9.11
CA VAL A 398 2.12 12.31 8.41
C VAL A 398 2.32 11.97 6.93
N VAL A 399 2.87 10.78 6.65
CA VAL A 399 3.14 10.32 5.28
C VAL A 399 1.85 9.89 4.58
N GLY A 400 0.95 9.20 5.28
CA GLY A 400 -0.29 8.68 4.69
C GLY A 400 -1.26 9.76 4.21
N MET A 401 -1.22 10.94 4.84
CA MET A 401 -1.98 12.11 4.41
C MET A 401 -1.41 12.76 3.13
N ASN A 402 -0.14 12.49 2.81
CA ASN A 402 0.60 12.98 1.64
C ASN A 402 1.20 11.84 0.80
N SER A 403 0.50 10.71 0.73
CA SER A 403 1.01 9.47 0.11
C SER A 403 1.54 9.63 -1.32
N ILE A 404 0.83 10.37 -2.18
CA ILE A 404 1.28 10.60 -3.55
C ILE A 404 2.54 11.47 -3.62
N ALA A 405 2.67 12.45 -2.72
CA ALA A 405 3.85 13.28 -2.61
C ALA A 405 5.05 12.44 -2.19
N MET A 406 4.89 11.61 -1.15
CA MET A 406 5.95 10.68 -0.72
C MET A 406 6.37 9.73 -1.85
N TYR A 407 5.42 9.16 -2.57
CA TYR A 407 5.68 8.26 -3.69
C TYR A 407 6.49 8.93 -4.81
N CYS A 408 6.12 10.16 -5.18
CA CYS A 408 6.86 10.94 -6.17
C CYS A 408 8.24 11.31 -5.63
N MET A 409 8.34 11.81 -4.40
CA MET A 409 9.62 12.21 -3.82
C MET A 409 10.61 11.04 -3.72
N ALA A 410 10.14 9.85 -3.32
CA ALA A 410 10.97 8.66 -3.22
C ALA A 410 11.60 8.24 -4.56
N GLN A 411 10.95 8.55 -5.69
CA GLN A 411 11.47 8.25 -7.03
C GLN A 411 12.27 9.39 -7.64
N LEU A 412 11.82 10.62 -7.42
CA LEU A 412 12.37 11.82 -8.07
C LEU A 412 13.57 12.41 -7.33
N ILE A 413 13.47 12.56 -6.01
CA ILE A 413 14.43 13.34 -5.25
C ILE A 413 15.34 12.50 -4.36
N ARG A 414 15.08 11.19 -4.19
CA ARG A 414 15.92 10.33 -3.35
C ARG A 414 17.40 10.36 -3.75
N PRO A 415 17.80 10.20 -5.04
CA PRO A 415 19.21 10.26 -5.42
C PRO A 415 19.82 11.65 -5.22
N TRP A 416 19.02 12.68 -5.47
CA TRP A 416 19.43 14.07 -5.25
C TRP A 416 19.68 14.37 -3.76
N VAL A 417 18.80 13.93 -2.86
CA VAL A 417 18.97 14.07 -1.40
C VAL A 417 20.25 13.35 -0.96
N GLN A 418 20.46 12.11 -1.39
CA GLN A 418 21.65 11.34 -1.04
C GLN A 418 22.94 12.03 -1.51
N LYS A 419 22.98 12.50 -2.76
CA LYS A 419 24.13 13.25 -3.30
C LYS A 419 24.38 14.54 -2.55
N SER A 420 23.32 15.30 -2.24
CA SER A 420 23.42 16.57 -1.51
C SER A 420 23.94 16.36 -0.08
N LEU A 421 23.42 15.35 0.62
CA LEU A 421 23.91 14.98 1.96
C LEU A 421 25.40 14.62 1.92
N LYS A 422 25.84 13.83 0.93
CA LYS A 422 27.26 13.48 0.79
C LYS A 422 28.13 14.73 0.63
N ILE A 423 27.76 15.64 -0.28
CA ILE A 423 28.53 16.87 -0.53
C ILE A 423 28.66 17.70 0.75
N HIS A 424 27.53 18.04 1.39
CA HIS A 424 27.54 18.96 2.52
C HIS A 424 28.17 18.36 3.78
N LEU A 425 27.95 17.07 4.05
CA LEU A 425 28.58 16.41 5.19
C LEU A 425 30.09 16.27 4.98
N THR A 426 30.57 16.03 3.76
CA THR A 426 32.02 16.00 3.49
C THR A 426 32.68 17.36 3.71
N THR A 427 32.01 18.45 3.32
CA THR A 427 32.51 19.80 3.63
C THR A 427 32.53 20.06 5.14
N LEU A 428 31.53 19.59 5.88
CA LEU A 428 31.50 19.70 7.34
C LEU A 428 32.68 18.96 7.97
N ASP A 429 32.91 17.71 7.56
CA ASP A 429 34.05 16.90 8.03
C ASP A 429 35.38 17.62 7.83
N GLN A 430 35.59 18.24 6.66
CA GLN A 430 36.79 19.03 6.35
C GLN A 430 36.92 20.28 7.24
N ALA A 431 35.81 20.92 7.60
CA ALA A 431 35.81 22.15 8.39
C ALA A 431 35.93 21.92 9.90
N THR A 432 35.31 20.86 10.44
CA THR A 432 35.27 20.59 11.88
C THR A 432 36.27 19.53 12.33
N GLY A 433 36.90 18.83 11.39
CA GLY A 433 37.70 17.64 11.68
C GLY A 433 36.87 16.44 12.13
N TRP A 434 35.54 16.50 12.00
CA TRP A 434 34.66 15.36 12.30
C TRP A 434 34.67 14.36 11.12
N SER A 435 34.14 13.17 11.34
CA SER A 435 34.07 12.09 10.34
C SER A 435 32.64 11.64 10.07
N VAL A 436 31.68 12.57 10.05
CA VAL A 436 30.26 12.26 9.86
C VAL A 436 30.00 11.69 8.47
N ALA A 437 30.48 12.35 7.41
CA ALA A 437 30.39 11.82 6.05
C ALA A 437 31.30 10.61 5.87
N GLY A 438 32.49 10.64 6.45
CA GLY A 438 33.44 9.53 6.45
C GLY A 438 32.82 8.24 6.99
N SER A 439 32.06 8.31 8.09
CA SER A 439 31.34 7.17 8.66
C SER A 439 30.06 6.83 7.89
N LEU A 440 29.25 7.83 7.52
CA LEU A 440 27.95 7.59 6.88
C LEU A 440 28.09 7.06 5.45
N PHE A 441 29.09 7.51 4.70
CA PHE A 441 29.36 7.12 3.32
C PHE A 441 30.61 6.26 3.16
N SER A 442 31.08 5.64 4.25
CA SER A 442 32.21 4.71 4.22
C SER A 442 31.91 3.54 3.30
N THR A 443 32.88 3.16 2.47
CA THR A 443 32.86 1.88 1.73
C THR A 443 33.25 0.70 2.61
N ASP A 444 33.95 0.95 3.71
CA ASP A 444 34.56 -0.08 4.55
C ASP A 444 33.62 -0.53 5.68
N CYS A 445 32.53 0.20 5.91
CA CYS A 445 31.51 -0.14 6.89
C CYS A 445 30.34 -0.90 6.21
N PRO A 446 30.12 -2.19 6.55
CA PRO A 446 29.02 -2.97 6.00
C PRO A 446 27.62 -2.36 6.23
N TYR A 447 27.49 -1.55 7.28
CA TYR A 447 26.23 -0.92 7.69
C TYR A 447 25.96 0.44 7.06
N ALA A 448 26.94 1.04 6.36
CA ALA A 448 26.80 2.37 5.76
C ALA A 448 25.58 2.50 4.81
N PRO A 449 25.26 1.52 3.92
CA PRO A 449 24.08 1.62 3.06
C PRO A 449 22.75 1.75 3.83
N ILE A 450 22.67 1.13 5.01
CA ILE A 450 21.50 1.16 5.89
C ILE A 450 21.35 2.55 6.50
N ALA A 451 22.44 3.07 7.06
CA ALA A 451 22.47 4.39 7.66
C ALA A 451 22.11 5.48 6.62
N ILE A 452 22.69 5.43 5.42
CA ILE A 452 22.34 6.36 4.31
C ILE A 452 20.86 6.28 3.97
N SER A 453 20.33 5.06 3.78
CA SER A 453 18.92 4.87 3.43
C SER A 453 17.99 5.39 4.51
N ALA A 454 18.32 5.20 5.78
CA ALA A 454 17.58 5.72 6.92
C ALA A 454 17.63 7.26 6.98
N THR A 455 18.80 7.87 6.78
CA THR A 455 18.96 9.33 6.76
C THR A 455 18.16 9.96 5.62
N VAL A 456 18.23 9.38 4.41
CA VAL A 456 17.46 9.88 3.27
C VAL A 456 15.96 9.75 3.53
N LEU A 457 15.50 8.62 4.05
CA LEU A 457 14.10 8.42 4.42
C LEU A 457 13.64 9.45 5.48
N PHE A 458 14.49 9.73 6.47
CA PHE A 458 14.21 10.72 7.50
C PHE A 458 14.05 12.13 6.91
N VAL A 459 14.90 12.52 5.96
CA VAL A 459 14.76 13.80 5.24
C VAL A 459 13.43 13.85 4.48
N LEU A 460 13.07 12.80 3.74
CA LEU A 460 11.79 12.74 3.04
C LEU A 460 10.60 12.81 4.00
N TRP A 461 10.72 12.19 5.17
CA TRP A 461 9.73 12.26 6.23
C TRP A 461 9.61 13.67 6.82
N LEU A 462 10.73 14.38 7.02
CA LEU A 462 10.72 15.78 7.48
C LEU A 462 10.02 16.70 6.48
N ILE A 463 10.18 16.47 5.18
CA ILE A 463 9.44 17.21 4.15
C ILE A 463 7.93 16.94 4.30
N CYS A 464 7.53 15.68 4.48
CA CYS A 464 6.13 15.33 4.72
C CYS A 464 5.60 15.93 6.03
N LEU A 465 6.42 15.98 7.08
CA LEU A 465 6.09 16.60 8.36
C LEU A 465 5.87 18.10 8.18
N TRP A 466 6.76 18.78 7.46
CA TRP A 466 6.59 20.18 7.13
C TRP A 466 5.29 20.41 6.35
N MET A 467 5.00 19.62 5.31
CA MET A 467 3.74 19.70 4.57
C MET A 467 2.52 19.49 5.49
N TYR A 468 2.61 18.52 6.41
CA TYR A 468 1.56 18.24 7.39
C TYR A 468 1.33 19.43 8.33
N LEU A 469 2.39 20.04 8.86
CA LEU A 469 2.32 21.22 9.73
C LEU A 469 1.74 22.43 8.98
N GLN A 470 2.09 22.60 7.71
CA GLN A 470 1.57 23.65 6.83
C GLN A 470 0.17 23.34 6.26
N ARG A 471 -0.42 22.18 6.59
CA ARG A 471 -1.71 21.71 6.07
C ARG A 471 -1.77 21.60 4.53
N ILE A 472 -0.64 21.32 3.91
CA ILE A 472 -0.52 21.10 2.46
C ILE A 472 -0.77 19.61 2.18
N PHE A 473 -1.80 19.32 1.38
CA PHE A 473 -2.19 17.94 1.01
C PHE A 473 -2.32 17.76 -0.49
N ILE A 474 -1.35 17.09 -1.11
CA ILE A 474 -1.36 16.80 -2.54
C ILE A 474 -2.30 15.62 -2.82
N LYS A 475 -3.22 15.79 -3.77
CA LYS A 475 -4.23 14.79 -4.15
C LYS A 475 -4.41 14.76 -5.66
N ILE A 476 -4.78 13.59 -6.15
CA ILE A 476 -5.16 13.30 -7.54
C ILE A 476 -6.66 12.97 -7.56
#